data_AF-A0A5D2F5E8-F1
#
_entry.id   AF-A0A5D2F5E8-F1
#
_cell.length_a   1.000
_cell.length_b   1.000
_cell.length_c   1.000
_cell.angle_alpha   90.00
_cell.angle_beta   90.00
_cell.angle_gamma   90.00
#
_symmetry.space_group_name_H-M   'P 1'
#
loop_
_entity.id
_entity.type
_entity.pdbx_description
1 polymer ?
#
loop_
_entity_poly.entity_id
_entity_poly.type
_entity_poly.pdbx_seq_one_letter_code
_entity_poly.pdbx_strand_id
1 'polypeptide(L)'
;MDESSFSNLPTSRLLGSVPSVINEEKKSSYAAPEASMQNFPPNSGSGRGYQTLEAPAESFEQQPPNNWKGVFNISSYTQYFNVDTDVVINRLISSFHPTAGDFFNKIEANPDLYGLIWITTTLVFMLSCFGNFATYLMQKHTDGTTTWSFDVGYVNVAASGIYGYAIVVPMAFYFLLQYLGSNASLIRFWCMWGYSLSIFVPTAFLLLIPVELLRWIIILITGTASSCFVALNLRSYIEGGNDLTIIVIAAFLLQMALSIFIKVWFFP
;
A
#
# COMPACT_ATOMS: atom_id res chain seq x y z
N MET A 1 -32.62 -62.34 -23.52
CA MET A 1 -32.32 -61.52 -22.33
C MET A 1 -30.86 -61.11 -22.42
N ASP A 2 -30.45 -60.45 -23.50
CA ASP A 2 -30.77 -59.06 -23.90
C ASP A 2 -29.97 -58.09 -23.00
N GLU A 3 -28.84 -57.63 -23.55
CA GLU A 3 -28.53 -56.23 -23.85
C GLU A 3 -28.19 -55.42 -22.60
N SER A 4 -26.98 -54.91 -22.39
CA SER A 4 -26.24 -53.88 -23.14
C SER A 4 -25.21 -53.33 -22.12
N SER A 5 -24.07 -52.69 -22.38
CA SER A 5 -23.37 -52.24 -23.57
C SER A 5 -21.90 -51.99 -23.13
N PHE A 6 -20.99 -52.19 -24.07
CA PHE A 6 -19.58 -51.79 -24.12
C PHE A 6 -19.40 -50.29 -23.76
N SER A 7 -18.24 -49.79 -23.31
CA SER A 7 -17.00 -49.74 -24.11
C SER A 7 -15.77 -49.19 -23.39
N ASN A 8 -14.63 -49.72 -23.84
CA ASN A 8 -13.24 -49.34 -23.62
C ASN A 8 -12.92 -47.84 -23.77
N LEU A 9 -11.95 -47.37 -22.98
CA LEU A 9 -11.28 -46.06 -23.10
C LEU A 9 -10.38 -46.00 -24.35
N PRO A 10 -10.55 -45.00 -25.24
CA PRO A 10 -9.53 -44.64 -26.21
C PRO A 10 -8.78 -43.38 -25.79
N THR A 11 -7.45 -43.47 -25.75
CA THR A 11 -6.50 -42.36 -25.74
C THR A 11 -6.77 -41.40 -26.91
N SER A 12 -7.18 -40.15 -26.62
CA SER A 12 -7.20 -39.04 -27.58
C SER A 12 -5.98 -38.17 -27.30
N ARG A 13 -4.86 -38.29 -28.03
CA ARG A 13 -4.52 -37.64 -29.32
C ARG A 13 -4.70 -36.11 -29.32
N LEU A 14 -3.58 -35.43 -29.03
CA LEU A 14 -3.24 -34.06 -29.43
C LEU A 14 -3.36 -33.86 -30.95
N LEU A 15 -4.14 -32.86 -31.38
CA LEU A 15 -4.12 -32.17 -32.67
C LEU A 15 -5.11 -30.99 -32.55
N GLY A 16 -4.85 -29.76 -33.00
CA GLY A 16 -3.82 -29.31 -33.89
C GLY A 16 -3.63 -27.78 -33.85
N SER A 17 -2.50 -27.40 -34.42
CA SER A 17 -2.03 -26.06 -34.73
C SER A 17 -2.96 -25.33 -35.69
N VAL A 18 -3.22 -24.05 -35.40
CA VAL A 18 -3.92 -23.13 -36.29
C VAL A 18 -2.97 -22.69 -37.40
N PRO A 19 -3.30 -22.86 -38.70
CA PRO A 19 -2.46 -22.40 -39.80
C PRO A 19 -2.68 -20.89 -40.07
N SER A 20 -1.57 -20.17 -40.28
CA SER A 20 -1.57 -18.80 -40.80
C SER A 20 -1.99 -18.81 -42.27
N VAL A 21 -3.08 -18.12 -42.60
CA VAL A 21 -3.49 -17.90 -43.99
C VAL A 21 -2.56 -16.87 -44.62
N ILE A 22 -1.77 -17.33 -45.58
CA ILE A 22 -0.95 -16.56 -46.50
C ILE A 22 -1.78 -16.45 -47.78
N ASN A 23 -2.06 -15.24 -48.25
CA ASN A 23 -2.51 -15.02 -49.63
C ASN A 23 -1.37 -14.35 -50.40
N GLU A 24 -0.87 -15.07 -51.40
CA GLU A 24 0.21 -14.67 -52.29
C GLU A 24 -0.26 -13.70 -53.41
N GLU A 25 0.62 -12.75 -53.66
CA GLU A 25 1.04 -12.17 -54.95
C GLU A 25 0.02 -11.51 -55.89
N LYS A 26 0.20 -10.19 -56.05
CA LYS A 26 0.21 -9.57 -57.38
C LYS A 26 1.49 -8.76 -57.58
N LYS A 27 2.37 -9.32 -58.41
CA LYS A 27 3.68 -8.81 -58.80
C LYS A 27 3.54 -7.71 -59.86
N SER A 28 4.11 -6.53 -59.63
CA SER A 28 4.59 -5.66 -60.72
C SER A 28 5.94 -5.05 -60.37
N SER A 29 6.97 -5.51 -61.06
CA SER A 29 8.33 -4.99 -61.10
C SER A 29 8.35 -3.58 -61.67
N TYR A 30 8.91 -2.58 -60.97
CA TYR A 30 9.59 -1.45 -61.62
C TYR A 30 10.72 -0.90 -60.75
N ALA A 31 11.81 -0.55 -61.43
CA ALA A 31 13.13 -0.19 -60.94
C ALA A 31 13.15 0.97 -59.92
N ALA A 32 14.13 0.94 -59.02
CA ALA A 32 14.47 2.05 -58.14
C ALA A 32 14.90 3.27 -58.97
N PRO A 33 14.24 4.43 -58.82
CA PRO A 33 14.78 5.69 -59.27
C PRO A 33 15.62 6.27 -58.11
N GLU A 34 16.89 6.52 -58.39
CA GLU A 34 17.75 7.36 -57.56
C GLU A 34 17.06 8.70 -57.25
N ALA A 35 17.25 9.19 -56.03
CA ALA A 35 16.71 10.45 -55.56
C ALA A 35 17.31 11.61 -56.36
N SER A 36 16.49 12.25 -57.20
CA SER A 36 16.78 13.57 -57.78
C SER A 36 16.04 14.67 -57.03
N MET A 37 16.82 15.70 -56.70
CA MET A 37 16.53 16.91 -55.95
C MET A 37 15.30 17.73 -56.39
N GLN A 38 14.84 18.53 -55.42
CA GLN A 38 14.04 19.76 -55.52
C GLN A 38 12.52 19.59 -55.65
N ASN A 39 11.83 19.87 -54.53
CA ASN A 39 10.94 21.04 -54.41
C ASN A 39 10.47 21.21 -52.95
N PHE A 40 11.11 22.13 -52.22
CA PHE A 40 10.58 22.65 -50.95
C PHE A 40 10.07 24.09 -51.19
N PRO A 41 8.97 24.50 -50.53
CA PRO A 41 8.52 25.89 -50.58
C PRO A 41 9.55 26.79 -49.87
N PRO A 42 9.70 28.06 -50.29
CA PRO A 42 10.71 28.95 -49.71
C PRO A 42 10.29 29.34 -48.29
N ASN A 43 11.15 29.04 -47.30
CA ASN A 43 11.09 29.68 -45.99
C ASN A 43 12.18 30.75 -45.91
N SER A 44 11.76 32.00 -45.85
CA SER A 44 12.63 33.13 -45.54
C SER A 44 12.99 33.13 -44.05
N GLY A 45 14.29 33.09 -43.75
CA GLY A 45 14.81 33.68 -42.52
C GLY A 45 15.45 32.72 -41.52
N SER A 46 16.77 32.53 -41.68
CA SER A 46 17.81 32.64 -40.65
C SER A 46 17.70 31.83 -39.35
N GLY A 47 18.67 30.92 -39.14
CA GLY A 47 19.15 30.58 -37.79
C GLY A 47 19.59 29.13 -37.59
N ARG A 48 20.89 28.94 -37.37
CA ARG A 48 21.60 27.67 -37.15
C ARG A 48 21.18 26.93 -35.86
N GLY A 49 21.26 25.59 -35.86
CA GLY A 49 21.48 24.79 -34.64
C GLY A 49 20.92 23.37 -34.69
N TYR A 50 21.77 22.37 -34.49
CA TYR A 50 21.52 20.94 -34.58
C TYR A 50 20.37 20.43 -33.68
N GLN A 51 19.44 19.64 -34.23
CA GLN A 51 18.50 18.80 -33.47
C GLN A 51 19.07 17.38 -33.35
N THR A 52 19.52 17.04 -32.15
CA THR A 52 19.59 15.66 -31.66
C THR A 52 18.18 15.07 -31.61
N LEU A 53 18.00 13.84 -32.14
CA LEU A 53 16.77 13.07 -31.93
C LEU A 53 16.59 12.82 -30.42
N GLU A 54 15.67 13.54 -29.81
CA GLU A 54 15.10 13.16 -28.51
C GLU A 54 14.23 11.91 -28.70
N ALA A 55 14.51 10.88 -27.91
CA ALA A 55 13.54 9.82 -27.62
C ALA A 55 12.27 10.47 -27.06
N PRO A 56 11.07 9.88 -27.25
CA PRO A 56 9.86 10.47 -26.69
C PRO A 56 10.03 10.52 -25.17
N ALA A 57 10.21 11.74 -24.65
CA ALA A 57 10.02 11.98 -23.24
C ALA A 57 8.59 11.56 -22.94
N GLU A 58 8.42 10.56 -22.08
CA GLU A 58 7.17 10.34 -21.38
C GLU A 58 6.89 11.65 -20.64
N SER A 59 6.08 12.50 -21.26
CA SER A 59 5.46 13.62 -20.58
C SER A 59 4.58 12.98 -19.53
N PHE A 60 5.10 12.89 -18.30
CA PHE A 60 4.25 12.82 -17.12
C PHE A 60 3.27 13.97 -17.26
N GLU A 61 2.01 13.65 -17.60
CA GLU A 61 0.95 14.62 -17.51
C GLU A 61 0.95 15.11 -16.07
N GLN A 62 1.45 16.32 -15.85
CA GLN A 62 1.20 17.05 -14.62
C GLN A 62 -0.31 17.23 -14.58
N GLN A 63 -0.98 16.38 -13.78
CA GLN A 63 -2.41 16.43 -13.59
C GLN A 63 -2.78 17.87 -13.16
N PRO A 64 -3.71 18.53 -13.84
CA PRO A 64 -4.07 19.91 -13.54
C PRO A 64 -4.64 20.00 -12.12
N PRO A 65 -4.41 21.12 -11.42
CA PRO A 65 -4.93 21.32 -10.09
C PRO A 65 -6.46 21.45 -10.17
N ASN A 66 -7.16 20.66 -9.36
CA ASN A 66 -8.59 20.73 -9.07
C ASN A 66 -9.55 20.22 -10.16
N ASN A 67 -9.55 18.90 -10.37
CA ASN A 67 -10.67 18.17 -10.99
C ASN A 67 -11.60 17.57 -9.91
N TRP A 68 -11.96 18.36 -8.89
CA TRP A 68 -12.86 17.90 -7.83
C TRP A 68 -14.28 17.80 -8.37
N LYS A 69 -14.70 16.57 -8.73
CA LYS A 69 -16.02 16.30 -9.32
C LYS A 69 -17.07 15.90 -8.28
N GLY A 70 -16.85 16.25 -7.01
CA GLY A 70 -17.73 15.95 -5.89
C GLY A 70 -17.27 14.77 -5.03
N VAL A 71 -17.89 14.65 -3.84
CA VAL A 71 -17.56 13.67 -2.77
C VAL A 71 -17.88 12.21 -3.10
N PHE A 72 -18.72 11.94 -4.11
CA PHE A 72 -19.05 10.58 -4.53
C PHE A 72 -18.49 10.20 -5.89
N ASN A 73 -17.64 11.06 -6.48
CA ASN A 73 -17.05 10.77 -7.77
C ASN A 73 -15.70 10.08 -7.62
N ILE A 74 -15.59 8.86 -8.15
CA ILE A 74 -14.35 8.08 -8.12
C ILE A 74 -13.16 8.86 -8.70
N SER A 75 -13.41 9.68 -9.73
CA SER A 75 -12.40 10.52 -10.40
C SER A 75 -11.74 11.55 -9.47
N SER A 76 -12.40 11.94 -8.37
CA SER A 76 -11.82 12.84 -7.38
C SER A 76 -10.79 12.13 -6.47
N TYR A 77 -10.92 10.80 -6.32
CA TYR A 77 -10.10 9.99 -5.42
C TYR A 77 -8.98 9.24 -6.14
N THR A 78 -9.05 9.06 -7.46
CA THR A 78 -8.04 8.32 -8.24
C THR A 78 -6.62 8.83 -8.01
N GLN A 79 -6.43 10.13 -7.81
CA GLN A 79 -5.12 10.74 -7.51
C GLN A 79 -4.46 10.17 -6.24
N TYR A 80 -5.24 9.76 -5.23
CA TYR A 80 -4.70 9.23 -3.96
C TYR A 80 -4.34 7.73 -4.03
N PHE A 81 -4.70 7.07 -5.13
CA PHE A 81 -4.41 5.67 -5.41
C PHE A 81 -3.43 5.48 -6.56
N ASN A 82 -3.14 6.53 -7.32
CA ASN A 82 -2.15 6.53 -8.37
C ASN A 82 -0.76 6.78 -7.78
N VAL A 83 -0.16 5.74 -7.20
CA VAL A 83 1.12 5.83 -6.48
C VAL A 83 2.08 4.78 -7.02
N ASP A 84 3.31 5.20 -7.27
CA ASP A 84 4.37 4.29 -7.71
C ASP A 84 4.93 3.45 -6.55
N THR A 85 5.44 2.26 -6.88
CA THR A 85 5.90 1.29 -5.88
C THR A 85 7.11 1.81 -5.09
N ASP A 86 8.02 2.55 -5.73
CA ASP A 86 9.18 3.16 -5.09
C ASP A 86 8.78 4.22 -4.06
N VAL A 87 7.71 4.98 -4.32
CA VAL A 87 7.16 5.96 -3.36
C VAL A 87 6.65 5.25 -2.12
N VAL A 88 5.89 4.17 -2.28
CA VAL A 88 5.37 3.37 -1.16
C VAL A 88 6.52 2.75 -0.36
N ILE A 89 7.54 2.18 -1.02
CA ILE A 89 8.71 1.60 -0.34
C ILE A 89 9.50 2.67 0.42
N ASN A 90 9.72 3.84 -0.17
CA ASN A 90 10.43 4.94 0.49
C ASN A 90 9.67 5.42 1.74
N ARG A 91 8.34 5.54 1.65
CA ARG A 91 7.47 5.88 2.79
C ARG A 91 7.51 4.80 3.86
N LEU A 92 7.48 3.54 3.45
CA LEU A 92 7.60 2.40 4.34
C LEU A 92 8.93 2.45 5.12
N ILE A 93 10.06 2.55 4.44
CA ILE A 93 11.40 2.64 5.06
C ILE A 93 11.50 3.86 5.98
N SER A 94 10.93 5.00 5.55
CA SER A 94 10.88 6.23 6.38
C SER A 94 10.03 6.06 7.65
N SER A 95 9.03 5.17 7.63
CA SER A 95 8.24 4.81 8.82
C SER A 95 9.06 4.02 9.83
N PHE A 96 9.93 3.11 9.37
CA PHE A 96 10.82 2.33 10.24
C PHE A 96 11.97 3.17 10.82
N HIS A 97 12.44 4.17 10.09
CA HIS A 97 13.51 5.06 10.54
C HIS A 97 13.05 6.53 10.48
N PRO A 98 12.34 7.02 11.52
CA PRO A 98 11.93 8.41 11.59
C PRO A 98 13.14 9.32 11.82
N THR A 99 13.81 9.73 10.74
CA THR A 99 14.75 10.85 10.78
C THR A 99 13.94 12.15 10.90
N ALA A 100 14.06 12.81 12.06
CA ALA A 100 13.68 14.20 12.33
C ALA A 100 12.22 14.65 12.05
N GLY A 101 11.27 13.76 11.76
CA GLY A 101 9.88 14.13 11.50
C GLY A 101 9.63 14.69 10.08
N ASP A 102 10.49 14.33 9.13
CA ASP A 102 10.38 14.76 7.72
C ASP A 102 9.25 14.07 6.93
N PHE A 103 8.49 13.14 7.53
CA PHE A 103 7.48 12.38 6.78
C PHE A 103 6.37 13.30 6.27
N PHE A 104 5.94 14.28 7.05
CA PHE A 104 4.93 15.25 6.61
C PHE A 104 5.37 16.05 5.37
N ASN A 105 6.67 16.37 5.27
CA ASN A 105 7.25 17.04 4.10
C ASN A 105 7.25 16.11 2.89
N LYS A 106 7.56 14.82 3.08
CA LYS A 106 7.54 13.80 2.01
C LYS A 106 6.14 13.50 1.45
N ILE A 107 5.09 13.70 2.24
CA ILE A 107 3.70 13.47 1.81
C ILE A 107 2.95 14.75 1.44
N GLU A 108 3.59 15.92 1.55
CA GLU A 108 2.93 17.20 1.30
C GLU A 108 2.48 17.35 -0.15
N ALA A 109 3.36 16.98 -1.09
CA ALA A 109 3.07 17.11 -2.52
C ALA A 109 2.06 16.08 -3.03
N ASN A 110 2.10 14.84 -2.50
CA ASN A 110 1.31 13.71 -3.01
C ASN A 110 0.93 12.72 -1.88
N PRO A 111 -0.01 13.06 -0.99
CA PRO A 111 -0.45 12.13 0.05
C PRO A 111 -1.25 10.97 -0.58
N ASP A 112 -1.16 9.76 -0.03
CA ASP A 112 -1.86 8.58 -0.56
C ASP A 112 -2.80 7.93 0.44
N LEU A 113 -3.85 7.28 -0.09
CA LEU A 113 -4.74 6.41 0.67
C LEU A 113 -4.47 4.92 0.38
N TYR A 114 -3.70 4.63 -0.68
CA TYR A 114 -3.30 3.27 -1.03
C TYR A 114 -2.56 2.58 0.13
N GLY A 115 -1.55 3.23 0.72
CA GLY A 115 -0.78 2.70 1.84
C GLY A 115 -1.66 2.40 3.05
N LEU A 116 -2.58 3.30 3.40
CA LEU A 116 -3.53 3.07 4.50
C LEU A 116 -4.35 1.79 4.28
N ILE A 117 -5.01 1.64 3.14
CA ILE A 117 -5.87 0.48 2.85
C ILE A 117 -5.04 -0.80 2.78
N TRP A 118 -3.92 -0.77 2.04
CA TRP A 118 -3.08 -1.94 1.84
C TRP A 118 -2.43 -2.43 3.14
N ILE A 119 -1.85 -1.53 3.95
CA ILE A 119 -1.18 -1.87 5.21
C ILE A 119 -2.20 -2.41 6.22
N THR A 120 -3.32 -1.73 6.40
CA THR A 120 -4.34 -2.14 7.38
C THR A 120 -4.96 -3.49 7.01
N THR A 121 -5.28 -3.72 5.73
CA THR A 121 -5.80 -5.01 5.25
C THR A 121 -4.80 -6.14 5.48
N THR A 122 -3.53 -5.90 5.13
CA THR A 122 -2.46 -6.88 5.34
C THR A 122 -2.28 -7.18 6.82
N LEU A 123 -2.30 -6.15 7.67
CA LEU A 123 -2.18 -6.33 9.12
C LEU A 123 -3.36 -7.13 9.70
N VAL A 124 -4.60 -6.83 9.31
CA VAL A 124 -5.79 -7.59 9.74
C VAL A 124 -5.64 -9.07 9.40
N PHE A 125 -5.23 -9.37 8.16
CA PHE A 125 -4.98 -10.73 7.72
C PHE A 125 -3.87 -11.40 8.56
N MET A 126 -2.73 -10.74 8.73
CA MET A 126 -1.60 -11.29 9.49
C MET A 126 -1.96 -11.54 10.96
N LEU A 127 -2.65 -10.63 11.64
CA LEU A 127 -3.09 -10.81 13.02
C LEU A 127 -4.06 -11.98 13.16
N SER A 128 -4.97 -12.13 12.20
CA SER A 128 -5.95 -13.23 12.21
C SER A 128 -5.29 -14.59 12.01
N CYS A 129 -4.39 -14.70 11.02
CA CYS A 129 -3.69 -15.94 10.71
C CYS A 129 -2.65 -16.30 11.78
N PHE A 130 -1.78 -15.36 12.15
CA PHE A 130 -0.71 -15.61 13.10
C PHE A 130 -1.18 -15.66 14.54
N GLY A 131 -2.26 -14.96 14.90
CA GLY A 131 -2.87 -15.14 16.22
C GLY A 131 -3.40 -16.57 16.40
N ASN A 132 -4.18 -17.05 15.43
CA ASN A 132 -4.64 -18.44 15.41
C ASN A 132 -3.47 -19.45 15.44
N PHE A 133 -2.43 -19.20 14.64
CA PHE A 133 -1.27 -20.08 14.59
C PHE A 133 -0.45 -20.05 15.89
N ALA A 134 -0.34 -18.89 16.55
CA ALA A 134 0.33 -18.77 17.84
C ALA A 134 -0.40 -19.57 18.93
N THR A 135 -1.73 -19.54 18.96
CA THR A 135 -2.54 -20.37 19.87
C THR A 135 -2.32 -21.87 19.61
N TYR A 136 -2.30 -22.27 18.33
CA TYR A 136 -2.00 -23.65 17.95
C TYR A 136 -0.62 -24.10 18.46
N LEU A 137 0.42 -23.29 18.24
CA LEU A 137 1.78 -23.60 18.69
C LEU A 137 1.86 -23.72 20.21
N MET A 138 1.17 -22.83 20.95
CA MET A 138 1.18 -22.84 22.41
C MET A 138 0.44 -24.06 22.98
N GLN A 139 -0.68 -24.43 22.38
CA GLN A 139 -1.44 -25.62 22.77
C GLN A 139 -0.65 -26.90 22.49
N LYS A 140 -0.03 -27.02 21.31
CA LYS A 140 0.81 -28.17 20.96
C LYS A 140 2.04 -28.32 21.88
N HIS A 141 2.60 -27.20 22.33
CA HIS A 141 3.73 -27.21 23.25
C HIS A 141 3.33 -27.60 24.68
N THR A 142 2.10 -27.25 25.10
CA THR A 142 1.61 -27.48 26.47
C THR A 142 0.95 -28.85 26.62
N ASP A 143 0.06 -29.24 25.70
CA ASP A 143 -0.72 -30.47 25.76
C ASP A 143 -0.85 -31.12 24.37
N GLY A 144 -0.27 -32.30 24.20
CA GLY A 144 -0.25 -33.03 22.92
C GLY A 144 -1.56 -33.77 22.58
N THR A 145 -2.57 -33.74 23.44
CA THR A 145 -3.79 -34.54 23.32
C THR A 145 -5.05 -33.73 22.97
N THR A 146 -4.96 -32.40 22.97
CA THR A 146 -6.12 -31.52 22.84
C THR A 146 -6.35 -31.14 21.37
N THR A 147 -7.57 -31.29 20.87
CA THR A 147 -7.94 -30.87 19.52
C THR A 147 -8.00 -29.34 19.45
N TRP A 148 -7.10 -28.72 18.67
CA TRP A 148 -7.13 -27.29 18.40
C TRP A 148 -8.21 -26.94 17.36
N SER A 149 -8.93 -25.85 17.59
CA SER A 149 -9.93 -25.30 16.67
C SER A 149 -9.55 -23.88 16.26
N PHE A 150 -9.77 -23.57 14.97
CA PHE A 150 -9.59 -22.23 14.45
C PHE A 150 -10.68 -21.28 14.97
N ASP A 151 -10.27 -20.14 15.52
CA ASP A 151 -11.17 -19.10 16.00
C ASP A 151 -11.37 -18.02 14.93
N VAL A 152 -12.56 -18.05 14.31
CA VAL A 152 -13.00 -17.09 13.29
C VAL A 152 -13.18 -15.68 13.88
N GLY A 153 -13.41 -15.57 15.19
CA GLY A 153 -13.58 -14.29 15.90
C GLY A 153 -12.37 -13.38 15.79
N TYR A 154 -11.16 -13.94 15.60
CA TYR A 154 -9.92 -13.18 15.42
C TYR A 154 -10.02 -12.23 14.22
N VAL A 155 -10.65 -12.66 13.12
CA VAL A 155 -10.82 -11.81 11.92
C VAL A 155 -11.70 -10.61 12.24
N ASN A 156 -12.78 -10.82 12.98
CA ASN A 156 -13.71 -9.74 13.34
C ASN A 156 -13.06 -8.74 14.31
N VAL A 157 -12.35 -9.22 15.32
CA VAL A 157 -11.62 -8.36 16.28
C VAL A 157 -10.49 -7.60 15.58
N ALA A 158 -9.75 -8.26 14.68
CA ALA A 158 -8.67 -7.62 13.92
C ALA A 158 -9.23 -6.53 12.99
N ALA A 159 -10.26 -6.87 12.20
CA ALA A 159 -10.87 -5.93 11.25
C ALA A 159 -11.45 -4.72 12.00
N SER A 160 -12.24 -4.94 13.04
CA SER A 160 -12.84 -3.85 13.81
C SER A 160 -11.79 -3.00 14.53
N GLY A 161 -10.81 -3.63 15.19
CA GLY A 161 -9.75 -2.93 15.92
C GLY A 161 -8.83 -2.11 15.01
N ILE A 162 -8.29 -2.71 13.95
CA ILE A 162 -7.30 -2.06 13.08
C ILE A 162 -7.95 -1.02 12.17
N TYR A 163 -9.05 -1.34 11.47
CA TYR A 163 -9.72 -0.34 10.62
C TYR A 163 -10.34 0.76 11.46
N GLY A 164 -10.96 0.42 12.59
CA GLY A 164 -11.51 1.39 13.53
C GLY A 164 -10.42 2.36 14.01
N TYR A 165 -9.28 1.84 14.46
CA TYR A 165 -8.15 2.67 14.88
C TYR A 165 -7.64 3.56 13.74
N ALA A 166 -7.37 2.97 12.57
CA ALA A 166 -6.75 3.67 11.45
C ALA A 166 -7.64 4.77 10.84
N ILE A 167 -8.96 4.67 11.00
CA ILE A 167 -9.91 5.67 10.51
C ILE A 167 -10.24 6.70 11.60
N VAL A 168 -10.64 6.23 12.79
CA VAL A 168 -11.21 7.08 13.84
C VAL A 168 -10.13 7.94 14.51
N VAL A 169 -8.95 7.38 14.79
CA VAL A 169 -7.91 8.12 15.51
C VAL A 169 -7.39 9.30 14.69
N PRO A 170 -6.96 9.16 13.43
CA PRO A 170 -6.50 10.30 12.64
C PRO A 170 -7.59 11.34 12.40
N MET A 171 -8.84 10.90 12.27
CA MET A 171 -10.00 11.77 12.15
C MET A 171 -10.23 12.61 13.42
N ALA A 172 -10.11 12.01 14.61
CA ALA A 172 -10.23 12.72 15.87
C ALA A 172 -9.12 13.78 16.03
N PHE A 173 -7.86 13.43 15.70
CA PHE A 173 -6.76 14.41 15.69
C PHE A 173 -6.97 15.52 14.67
N TYR A 174 -7.47 15.20 13.48
CA TYR A 174 -7.83 16.19 12.46
C TYR A 174 -8.85 17.20 12.98
N PHE A 175 -9.98 16.73 13.53
CA PHE A 175 -11.00 17.63 14.07
C PHE A 175 -10.50 18.45 15.26
N LEU A 176 -9.69 17.85 16.14
CA LEU A 176 -9.07 18.56 17.25
C LEU A 176 -8.17 19.70 16.77
N LEU A 177 -7.31 19.44 15.79
CA LEU A 177 -6.41 20.46 15.24
C LEU A 177 -7.17 21.52 14.44
N GLN A 178 -8.23 21.14 13.73
CA GLN A 178 -9.12 22.07 13.05
C GLN A 178 -9.82 23.00 14.04
N TYR A 179 -10.27 22.47 15.18
CA TYR A 179 -10.88 23.25 16.26
C TYR A 179 -9.88 24.25 16.88
N LEU A 180 -8.60 23.89 16.95
CA LEU A 180 -7.51 24.76 17.39
C LEU A 180 -7.05 25.77 16.32
N GLY A 181 -7.67 25.78 15.14
CA GLY A 181 -7.39 26.74 14.07
C GLY A 181 -6.24 26.35 13.13
N SER A 182 -5.76 25.10 13.16
CA SER A 182 -4.73 24.60 12.25
C SER A 182 -5.32 24.21 10.88
N ASN A 183 -4.57 24.44 9.80
CA ASN A 183 -4.93 24.01 8.44
C ASN A 183 -4.54 22.54 8.20
N ALA A 184 -5.13 21.64 8.98
CA ALA A 184 -4.92 20.20 8.87
C ALA A 184 -5.50 19.61 7.58
N SER A 185 -4.83 18.61 7.02
CA SER A 185 -5.35 17.82 5.90
C SER A 185 -5.61 16.40 6.36
N LEU A 186 -6.88 15.99 6.40
CA LEU A 186 -7.29 14.65 6.84
C LEU A 186 -6.58 13.54 6.07
N ILE A 187 -6.37 13.71 4.76
CA ILE A 187 -5.68 12.73 3.91
C ILE A 187 -4.21 12.56 4.34
N ARG A 188 -3.50 13.65 4.71
CA ARG A 188 -2.13 13.56 5.23
C ARG A 188 -2.07 12.78 6.54
N PHE A 189 -3.05 12.99 7.41
CA PHE A 189 -3.17 12.26 8.68
C PHE A 189 -3.45 10.76 8.45
N TRP A 190 -4.40 10.42 7.59
CA TRP A 190 -4.69 9.03 7.23
C TRP A 190 -3.51 8.33 6.57
N CYS A 191 -2.79 9.01 5.67
CA CYS A 191 -1.55 8.52 5.10
C CYS A 191 -0.53 8.22 6.20
N MET A 192 -0.15 9.22 7.01
CA MET A 192 0.87 9.08 8.06
C MET A 192 0.52 7.96 9.06
N TRP A 193 -0.72 7.90 9.53
CA TRP A 193 -1.16 6.87 10.46
C TRP A 193 -1.22 5.48 9.81
N GLY A 194 -1.60 5.40 8.53
CA GLY A 194 -1.55 4.14 7.78
C GLY A 194 -0.13 3.58 7.72
N TYR A 195 0.85 4.41 7.40
CA TYR A 195 2.26 4.00 7.37
C TYR A 195 2.83 3.71 8.76
N SER A 196 2.35 4.34 9.83
CA SER A 196 2.80 4.02 11.19
C SER A 196 2.46 2.58 11.59
N LEU A 197 1.41 2.00 11.01
CA LEU A 197 0.98 0.62 11.28
C LEU A 197 1.83 -0.43 10.57
N SER A 198 2.65 -0.04 9.59
CA SER A 198 3.39 -0.99 8.76
C SER A 198 4.38 -1.85 9.53
N ILE A 199 4.97 -1.29 10.58
CA ILE A 199 5.92 -2.02 11.45
C ILE A 199 5.26 -3.20 12.17
N PHE A 200 3.94 -3.16 12.40
CA PHE A 200 3.22 -4.28 13.00
C PHE A 200 3.07 -5.49 12.07
N VAL A 201 3.16 -5.28 10.75
CA VAL A 201 3.05 -6.37 9.75
C VAL A 201 4.19 -7.39 9.91
N PRO A 202 5.49 -7.03 9.85
CA PRO A 202 6.56 -7.97 10.13
C PRO A 202 6.60 -8.40 11.61
N THR A 203 6.18 -7.53 12.54
CA THR A 203 6.12 -7.89 13.96
C THR A 203 5.13 -9.01 14.25
N ALA A 204 3.99 -9.07 13.56
CA ALA A 204 3.03 -10.16 13.71
C ALA A 204 3.67 -11.54 13.45
N PHE A 205 4.63 -11.63 12.52
CA PHE A 205 5.42 -12.84 12.30
C PHE A 205 6.41 -13.11 13.44
N LEU A 206 7.12 -12.09 13.92
CA LEU A 206 8.07 -12.22 15.03
C LEU A 206 7.41 -12.68 16.34
N LEU A 207 6.13 -12.33 16.54
CA LEU A 207 5.35 -12.73 17.72
C LEU A 207 4.94 -14.21 17.72
N LEU A 208 5.19 -14.96 16.64
CA LEU A 208 4.93 -16.41 16.62
C LEU A 208 5.79 -17.20 17.61
N ILE A 209 6.94 -16.66 18.02
CA ILE A 209 7.84 -17.33 18.96
C ILE A 209 7.09 -17.63 20.26
N PRO A 210 7.01 -18.88 20.73
CA PRO A 210 6.22 -19.28 21.91
C PRO A 210 6.97 -18.97 23.22
N VAL A 211 7.52 -17.75 23.33
CA VAL A 211 8.23 -17.27 24.52
C VAL A 211 7.63 -15.94 24.95
N GLU A 212 6.90 -15.98 26.06
CA GLU A 212 6.06 -14.88 26.52
C GLU A 212 6.85 -13.59 26.79
N LEU A 213 7.98 -13.69 27.49
CA LEU A 213 8.85 -12.53 27.77
C LEU A 213 9.35 -11.88 26.47
N LEU A 214 9.71 -12.70 25.46
CA LEU A 214 10.20 -12.20 24.18
C LEU A 214 9.09 -11.50 23.39
N ARG A 215 7.85 -12.02 23.40
CA ARG A 215 6.68 -11.37 22.78
C ARG A 215 6.45 -9.97 23.36
N TRP A 216 6.52 -9.82 24.69
CA TRP A 216 6.42 -8.52 25.35
C TRP A 216 7.52 -7.55 24.94
N ILE A 217 8.78 -8.00 24.91
CA ILE A 217 9.90 -7.16 24.48
C ILE A 217 9.69 -6.69 23.03
N ILE A 218 9.39 -7.61 22.13
CA ILE A 218 9.19 -7.31 20.70
C ILE A 218 8.06 -6.29 20.53
N ILE A 219 6.88 -6.53 21.12
CA ILE A 219 5.74 -5.62 20.93
C ILE A 219 5.98 -4.25 21.56
N LEU A 220 6.66 -4.17 22.70
CA LEU A 220 6.96 -2.88 23.34
C LEU A 220 7.97 -2.08 22.53
N ILE A 221 9.00 -2.73 21.95
CA ILE A 221 9.95 -2.07 21.05
C ILE A 221 9.23 -1.58 19.79
N THR A 222 8.43 -2.44 19.15
CA THR A 222 7.64 -2.09 17.97
C THR A 222 6.66 -0.94 18.25
N GLY A 223 5.91 -1.05 19.35
CA GLY A 223 4.98 -0.04 19.81
C GLY A 223 5.68 1.30 20.05
N THR A 224 6.84 1.29 20.71
CA THR A 224 7.63 2.50 20.97
C THR A 224 8.12 3.12 19.67
N ALA A 225 8.67 2.33 18.75
CA ALA A 225 9.14 2.82 17.46
C ALA A 225 7.99 3.47 16.64
N SER A 226 6.85 2.79 16.56
CA SER A 226 5.64 3.32 15.90
C SER A 226 5.11 4.59 16.58
N SER A 227 5.09 4.62 17.91
CA SER A 227 4.64 5.76 18.71
C SER A 227 5.56 6.97 18.55
N CYS A 228 6.88 6.74 18.52
CA CYS A 228 7.87 7.76 18.23
C CYS A 228 7.71 8.31 16.81
N PHE A 229 7.47 7.46 15.80
CA PHE A 229 7.21 7.91 14.44
C PHE A 229 6.01 8.87 14.38
N VAL A 230 4.87 8.48 14.97
CA VAL A 230 3.68 9.34 14.99
C VAL A 230 3.95 10.63 15.77
N ALA A 231 4.56 10.53 16.96
CA ALA A 231 4.81 11.67 17.83
C ALA A 231 5.78 12.69 17.22
N LEU A 232 6.88 12.24 16.61
CA LEU A 232 7.86 13.12 15.98
C LEU A 232 7.26 13.85 14.78
N ASN A 233 6.53 13.13 13.91
CA ASN A 233 5.89 13.75 12.76
C ASN A 233 4.78 14.71 13.18
N LEU A 234 3.96 14.36 14.17
CA LEU A 234 2.91 15.24 14.68
C LEU A 234 3.50 16.49 15.35
N ARG A 235 4.61 16.34 16.07
CA ARG A 235 5.34 17.47 16.65
C ARG A 235 5.92 18.40 15.58
N SER A 236 6.50 17.86 14.52
CA SER A 236 7.02 18.66 13.40
C SER A 236 5.90 19.36 12.62
N TYR A 237 4.70 18.76 12.55
CA TYR A 237 3.53 19.37 11.92
C TYR A 237 2.97 20.55 12.73
N ILE A 238 3.07 20.48 14.06
CA ILE A 238 2.49 21.44 14.98
C ILE A 238 3.60 22.32 15.58
N GLU A 239 4.04 23.35 14.84
CA GLU A 239 4.97 24.33 15.37
C GLU A 239 4.28 25.23 16.43
N GLY A 240 4.78 25.23 17.68
CA GLY A 240 4.64 26.36 18.60
C GLY A 240 3.47 26.40 19.60
N GLY A 241 3.52 25.58 20.66
CA GLY A 241 2.72 25.81 21.89
C GLY A 241 2.79 24.68 22.93
N ASN A 242 2.70 25.00 24.23
CA ASN A 242 2.69 23.99 25.32
C ASN A 242 1.45 23.08 25.26
N ASP A 243 0.28 23.62 24.94
CA ASP A 243 -0.99 22.86 24.87
C ASP A 243 -0.98 21.76 23.79
N LEU A 244 -0.11 21.91 22.80
CA LEU A 244 0.04 20.98 21.68
C LEU A 244 0.94 19.78 22.03
N THR A 245 1.73 19.89 23.11
CA THR A 245 2.50 18.76 23.64
C THR A 245 1.59 17.65 24.18
N ILE A 246 0.44 18.02 24.74
CA ILE A 246 -0.56 17.06 25.23
C ILE A 246 -1.09 16.19 24.08
N ILE A 247 -1.29 16.79 22.90
CA ILE A 247 -1.75 16.10 21.69
C ILE A 247 -0.72 15.05 21.25
N VAL A 248 0.57 15.42 21.24
CA VAL A 248 1.67 14.51 20.89
C VAL A 248 1.77 13.35 21.89
N ILE A 249 1.66 13.63 23.19
CA ILE A 249 1.64 12.60 24.24
C ILE A 249 0.43 11.67 24.06
N ALA A 250 -0.75 12.22 23.79
CA ALA A 250 -1.95 11.42 23.54
C ALA A 250 -1.79 10.49 22.33
N ALA A 251 -1.19 10.99 21.24
CA ALA A 251 -0.90 10.18 20.04
C ALA A 251 0.08 9.05 20.35
N PHE A 252 1.14 9.34 21.11
CA PHE A 252 2.10 8.33 21.58
C PHE A 252 1.41 7.25 22.41
N LEU A 253 0.58 7.64 23.39
CA LEU A 253 -0.13 6.70 24.26
C LEU A 253 -1.15 5.85 23.51
N LEU A 254 -1.87 6.41 22.53
CA LEU A 254 -2.81 5.66 21.69
C LEU A 254 -2.08 4.60 20.84
N GLN A 255 -0.92 4.95 20.29
CA GLN A 255 -0.12 4.02 19.50
C GLN A 255 0.49 2.91 20.37
N MET A 256 0.92 3.23 21.60
CA MET A 256 1.30 2.22 22.59
C MET A 256 0.13 1.35 23.01
N ALA A 257 -1.05 1.92 23.25
CA ALA A 257 -2.25 1.17 23.61
C ALA A 257 -2.65 0.18 22.51
N LEU A 258 -2.55 0.58 21.24
CA LEU A 258 -2.74 -0.33 20.11
C LEU A 258 -1.74 -1.50 20.14
N SER A 259 -0.46 -1.23 20.41
CA SER A 259 0.55 -2.29 20.49
C SER A 259 0.22 -3.31 21.58
N ILE A 260 -0.21 -2.84 22.76
CA ILE A 260 -0.63 -3.69 23.87
C ILE A 260 -1.89 -4.48 23.49
N PHE A 261 -2.87 -3.83 22.86
CA PHE A 261 -4.07 -4.48 22.36
C PHE A 261 -3.74 -5.64 21.41
N ILE A 262 -2.83 -5.41 20.44
CA ILE A 262 -2.39 -6.44 19.50
C ILE A 262 -1.81 -7.65 20.23
N LYS A 263 -0.90 -7.42 21.19
CA LYS A 263 -0.32 -8.53 21.96
C LYS A 263 -1.38 -9.27 22.76
N VAL A 264 -2.18 -8.56 23.55
CA VAL A 264 -3.12 -9.19 24.50
C VAL A 264 -4.22 -9.99 23.82
N TRP A 265 -4.73 -9.52 22.67
CA TRP A 265 -5.83 -10.19 21.96
C TRP A 265 -5.37 -11.29 21.01
N PHE A 266 -4.27 -11.09 20.29
CA PHE A 266 -3.86 -12.02 19.23
C PHE A 266 -2.72 -12.94 19.64
N PHE A 267 -1.87 -12.53 20.58
CA PHE A 267 -0.69 -13.28 21.00
C PHE A 267 -0.67 -13.42 22.53
N PRO A 268 -1.67 -14.12 23.10
CA PRO A 268 -1.72 -14.39 24.53
C PRO A 268 -0.53 -15.22 25.01
#